data_AF-A0A935XZS7-F1
#
_entry.id   AF-A0A935XZS7-F1
#
_cell.length_a   1.000
_cell.length_b   1.000
_cell.length_c   1.000
_cell.angle_alpha   90.00
_cell.angle_beta   90.00
_cell.angle_gamma   90.00
#
_symmetry.space_group_name_H-M   'P 1'
#
loop_
_entity.id
_entity.type
_entity.pdbx_description
1 polymer ?
#
loop_
_entity_poly.entity_id
_entity_poly.type
_entity_poly.pdbx_seq_one_letter_code
_entity_poly.pdbx_strand_id
1 'polypeptide(L)' 'MWSIYWADSNAVSFDPPMVGSFDGNIGKLYCKDTFNGQDIIIISYKTDINNPVWSQHFQTMENWNGIGICMQAE' A
#
# COMPACT_ATOMS: atom_id res chain seq x y z
N MET A 1 -1.03 -8.45 -13.76
CA MET A 1 -0.44 -7.53 -12.76
C MET A 1 -1.31 -6.29 -12.73
N TRP A 2 -1.54 -5.71 -11.55
CA TRP A 2 -2.46 -4.59 -11.34
C TRP A 2 -1.69 -3.36 -10.83
N SER A 3 -2.21 -2.18 -11.19
CA SER A 3 -1.72 -0.89 -10.72
C SER A 3 -2.92 -0.04 -10.28
N ILE A 4 -2.87 0.48 -9.06
CA ILE A 4 -3.93 1.30 -8.46
C ILE A 4 -3.33 2.66 -8.11
N TYR A 5 -4.05 3.74 -8.44
CA TYR A 5 -3.65 5.12 -8.17
C TYR A 5 -4.59 5.73 -7.15
N TRP A 6 -4.02 6.44 -6.17
CA TRP A 6 -4.80 7.32 -5.30
C TRP A 6 -5.04 8.66 -6.00
N ALA A 7 -6.23 9.19 -5.80
CA ALA A 7 -6.68 10.45 -6.37
C ALA A 7 -7.37 11.25 -5.28
N ASP A 8 -6.78 12.38 -4.89
CA ASP A 8 -7.43 13.37 -4.03
C ASP A 8 -8.11 14.43 -4.91
N SER A 9 -9.39 14.72 -4.64
CA SER A 9 -10.13 15.77 -5.35
C SER A 9 -9.52 17.16 -5.20
N ASN A 10 -8.71 17.37 -4.17
CA ASN A 10 -8.00 18.63 -3.90
C ASN A 10 -6.62 18.70 -4.57
N ALA A 11 -6.13 17.59 -5.13
CA ALA A 11 -4.85 17.51 -5.81
C ALA A 11 -5.05 17.34 -7.33
N VAL A 12 -4.18 17.96 -8.13
CA VAL A 12 -4.22 17.86 -9.61
C VAL A 12 -3.28 16.74 -10.10
N SER A 13 -2.71 15.96 -9.19
CA SER A 13 -1.77 14.88 -9.47
C SER A 13 -2.17 13.60 -8.75
N PHE A 14 -1.86 12.46 -9.38
CA PHE A 14 -1.96 11.16 -8.73
C PHE A 14 -0.70 10.87 -7.92
N ASP A 15 -0.89 10.18 -6.80
CA ASP A 15 0.23 9.60 -6.05
C ASP A 15 0.88 8.45 -6.82
N PRO A 16 2.12 8.05 -6.45
CA PRO A 16 2.77 6.88 -7.04
C PRO A 16 1.85 5.64 -7.00
N PRO A 17 1.82 4.82 -8.06
CA PRO A 17 0.91 3.69 -8.12
C PRO A 17 1.28 2.60 -7.12
N MET A 18 0.26 2.02 -6.49
CA MET A 18 0.38 0.75 -5.80
C MET A 18 0.35 -0.37 -6.83
N VAL A 19 1.39 -1.18 -6.89
CA VAL A 19 1.54 -2.27 -7.87
C VAL A 19 1.50 -3.64 -7.19
N GLY A 20 0.80 -4.59 -7.80
CA GLY A 20 0.67 -5.92 -7.22
C GLY A 20 -0.21 -6.88 -7.99
N SER A 21 -0.74 -7.87 -7.28
CA SER A 21 -1.61 -8.90 -7.84
C SER A 21 -2.79 -9.18 -6.91
N PHE A 22 -3.86 -9.68 -7.51
CA PHE A 22 -4.98 -10.26 -6.81
C PHE A 22 -4.95 -11.76 -7.05
N ASP A 23 -5.09 -12.53 -5.98
CA ASP A 23 -5.38 -13.96 -6.02
C ASP A 23 -6.83 -14.16 -5.59
N GLY A 24 -7.70 -14.38 -6.58
CA GLY A 24 -9.14 -14.30 -6.41
C GLY A 24 -9.56 -12.93 -5.87
N ASN A 25 -10.07 -12.91 -4.63
CA ASN A 25 -10.53 -11.69 -3.96
C ASN A 25 -9.50 -11.10 -2.98
N ILE A 26 -8.34 -11.75 -2.84
CA ILE A 26 -7.28 -11.30 -1.95
C ILE A 26 -6.28 -10.47 -2.76
N GLY A 27 -6.17 -9.18 -2.43
CA GLY A 27 -5.23 -8.26 -3.06
C GLY A 27 -3.99 -8.08 -2.23
N LYS A 28 -2.81 -8.07 -2.86
CA LYS A 28 -1.55 -7.65 -2.23
C LYS A 28 -0.84 -6.68 -3.16
N LEU A 29 -0.72 -5.41 -2.73
CA LEU A 29 -0.09 -4.33 -3.48
C LEU A 29 0.99 -3.65 -2.68
N TYR A 30 1.99 -3.11 -3.39
CA TYR A 30 3.14 -2.42 -2.83
C TYR A 30 3.27 -1.04 -3.47
N CYS A 31 3.59 -0.03 -2.68
CA CYS A 31 3.94 1.30 -3.16
C CYS A 31 5.24 1.76 -2.49
N LYS A 32 6.06 2.49 -3.22
CA LYS A 32 7.19 3.24 -2.65
C LYS A 32 6.78 4.69 -2.60
N ASP A 33 6.99 5.32 -1.46
CA ASP A 33 6.61 6.70 -1.23
C ASP A 33 7.64 7.39 -0.32
N THR A 34 7.54 8.70 -0.17
CA THR A 34 8.37 9.49 0.72
C THR A 34 7.49 10.19 1.75
N PHE A 35 7.61 9.79 3.02
CA PHE A 35 6.87 10.41 4.13
C PHE A 35 7.83 11.22 5.01
N ASN A 36 7.54 12.52 5.19
CA ASN A 36 8.39 13.45 5.95
C ASN A 36 9.88 13.44 5.54
N GLY A 37 10.15 13.26 4.24
CA GLY A 37 11.51 13.19 3.69
C GLY A 37 12.22 11.85 3.90
N GLN A 38 11.52 10.83 4.41
CA GLN A 38 12.03 9.48 4.55
C GLN A 38 11.36 8.53 3.56
N ASP A 39 12.16 7.71 2.88
CA ASP A 39 11.65 6.69 1.97
C ASP A 39 10.97 5.56 2.74
N ILE A 40 9.74 5.27 2.34
CA ILE A 40 8.87 4.26 2.93
C ILE A 40 8.34 3.29 1.88
N ILE A 41 7.96 2.11 2.35
CA ILE A 41 7.24 1.09 1.59
C ILE A 41 5.87 0.93 2.24
N ILE A 42 4.84 1.02 1.41
CA ILE A 42 3.45 0.82 1.79
C ILE A 42 3.00 -0.54 1.25
N ILE A 43 2.48 -1.41 2.11
CA ILE A 43 1.90 -2.70 1.74
C ILE A 43 0.41 -2.66 2.00
N SER A 44 -0.39 -2.78 0.94
CA SER A 44 -1.85 -2.83 1.02
C SER A 44 -2.37 -4.24 0.80
N TYR A 45 -3.28 -4.67 1.68
CA TYR A 45 -4.00 -5.92 1.56
C TYR A 45 -5.50 -5.67 1.41
N LYS A 46 -6.14 -6.51 0.60
CA LYS A 46 -7.60 -6.69 0.57
C LYS A 46 -7.86 -8.14 0.93
N THR A 47 -8.58 -8.44 2.01
CA THR A 47 -8.59 -9.80 2.58
C THR A 47 -9.97 -10.45 2.72
N ASP A 48 -11.04 -9.69 2.92
CA ASP A 48 -12.38 -10.26 3.16
C ASP A 48 -13.32 -10.02 1.97
N ILE A 49 -13.95 -11.10 1.50
CA ILE A 49 -14.88 -11.10 0.36
C ILE A 49 -16.29 -10.64 0.77
N ASN A 50 -16.71 -10.96 1.99
CA ASN A 50 -18.03 -10.66 2.53
C ASN A 50 -18.06 -9.27 3.15
N ASN A 51 -16.94 -8.83 3.73
CA ASN A 51 -16.72 -7.46 4.20
C ASN A 51 -15.37 -6.96 3.67
N PRO A 52 -15.30 -6.37 2.47
CA PRO A 52 -14.02 -5.93 1.90
C PRO A 52 -13.32 -4.88 2.77
N VAL A 53 -12.38 -5.36 3.59
CA VAL A 53 -11.50 -4.53 4.41
C VAL A 53 -10.19 -4.33 3.66
N TRP A 54 -9.80 -3.07 3.53
CA TRP A 54 -8.46 -2.68 3.12
C TRP A 54 -7.62 -2.41 4.36
N SER A 55 -6.41 -2.95 4.39
CA SER A 55 -5.43 -2.65 5.43
C SER A 55 -4.12 -2.21 4.81
N GLN A 56 -3.46 -1.24 5.44
CA GLN A 56 -2.22 -0.65 4.95
C GLN A 56 -1.14 -0.73 6.03
N HIS A 57 0.09 -0.97 5.58
CA HIS A 57 1.24 -1.11 6.45
C HIS A 57 2.39 -0.28 5.92
N PHE A 58 2.96 0.55 6.78
CA PHE A 58 4.02 1.49 6.44
C PHE A 58 5.32 1.04 7.08
N GLN A 59 6.39 1.00 6.30
CA GLN A 59 7.72 0.59 6.77
C GLN A 59 8.78 1.51 6.18
N THR A 60 9.81 1.83 6.94
CA THR A 60 10.95 2.59 6.43
C THR A 60 11.81 1.71 5.54
N MET A 61 12.33 2.27 4.45
CA MET A 61 13.12 1.51 3.49
C MET A 61 14.47 1.05 4.07
N GLU A 62 14.99 1.75 5.08
CA GLU A 62 16.19 1.36 5.85
C GLU A 62 16.04 0.00 6.54
N ASN A 63 14.82 -0.38 6.95
CA ASN A 63 14.55 -1.63 7.68
C ASN A 63 14.01 -2.75 6.77
N TRP A 64 14.09 -2.61 5.45
CA TRP A 64 13.52 -3.59 4.52
C TRP A 64 14.43 -4.83 4.36
N ASN A 65 14.27 -5.82 5.25
CA ASN A 65 14.93 -7.13 5.19
C ASN A 65 14.02 -8.25 4.66
N GLY A 66 12.94 -7.92 3.94
CA GLY A 66 12.01 -8.89 3.35
C GLY A 66 10.99 -9.52 4.31
N ILE A 67 10.98 -9.17 5.60
CA ILE A 67 9.97 -9.59 6.57
C ILE A 67 9.53 -8.36 7.36
N GLY A 68 8.41 -7.77 6.96
CA GLY A 68 7.91 -6.53 7.51
C GLY A 68 6.62 -6.73 8.29
N ILE A 69 6.69 -6.48 9.61
CA ILE A 69 5.57 -6.58 10.55
C ILE A 69 4.71 -5.31 10.45
N CYS A 70 3.40 -5.51 10.46
CA CYS A 70 2.34 -4.54 10.31
C CYS A 70 2.15 -3.66 11.56
N MET A 71 2.44 -2.35 11.49
CA MET A 71 1.84 -1.37 12.41
C MET A 71 0.57 -0.80 11.77
N GLN A 72 -0.51 -0.80 12.53
CA GLN A 72 -1.78 -0.18 12.16
C GLN A 72 -1.58 1.33 12.05
N ALA A 73 -1.90 1.90 10.88
CA ALA A 73 -2.42 3.26 10.82
C ALA A 73 -3.94 3.16 10.95
N GLU A 74 -4.50 4.04 11.78
CA GLU A 74 -5.84 4.03 12.40
C GLU A 74 -7.02 3.65 11.47
#